data_AF-A0A3B7LY27-F1
#
_entry.id   AF-A0A3B7LY27-F1
#
_cell.length_a   1.000
_cell.length_b   1.000
_cell.length_c   1.000
_cell.angle_alpha   90.00
_cell.angle_beta   90.00
_cell.angle_gamma   90.00
#
_symmetry.space_group_name_H-M   'P 1'
#
loop_
_entity.id
_entity.type
_entity.pdbx_description
1 polymer ?
#
loop_
_entity_poly.entity_id
_entity_poly.type
_entity_poly.pdbx_seq_one_letter_code
_entity_poly.pdbx_strand_id
1 'polypeptide(L)'
;MTNFTEHKSKLDHAEFDAIIVKRLVSEDFGQPALDYEHYRNKAFNQIESAIKRIRSATSQHDFSTAIAQANAFIDAAQDYEFIDLADKSKWLDEIAAAVRVQTLGDSV
;
A
#
# COMPACT_ATOMS: atom_id res chain seq x y z
N MET A 1 -4.29 53.01 -23.34
CA MET A 1 -4.50 51.84 -24.24
C MET A 1 -3.85 50.64 -23.56
N THR A 2 -4.66 49.79 -22.94
CA THR A 2 -4.18 48.65 -22.15
C THR A 2 -4.60 47.38 -22.87
N ASN A 3 -3.64 46.66 -23.44
CA ASN A 3 -3.88 45.38 -24.10
C ASN A 3 -4.11 44.31 -23.02
N PHE A 4 -5.30 43.72 -23.01
CA PHE A 4 -5.57 42.50 -22.25
C PHE A 4 -5.12 41.30 -23.07
N THR A 5 -4.04 40.65 -22.64
CA THR A 5 -3.60 39.37 -23.20
C THR A 5 -4.53 38.28 -22.66
N GLU A 6 -5.45 37.79 -23.48
CA GLU A 6 -6.34 36.69 -23.13
C GLU A 6 -5.57 35.36 -23.26
N HIS A 7 -4.98 34.87 -22.15
CA HIS A 7 -4.44 33.51 -22.08
C HIS A 7 -5.58 32.50 -22.02
N LYS A 8 -6.04 32.01 -23.18
CA LYS A 8 -6.87 30.79 -23.26
C LYS A 8 -5.98 29.59 -23.52
N SER A 9 -5.48 28.98 -22.44
CA SER A 9 -5.13 27.56 -22.47
C SER A 9 -6.43 26.76 -22.50
N LYS A 10 -6.91 26.45 -23.70
CA LYS A 10 -7.92 25.42 -23.93
C LYS A 10 -7.27 24.45 -24.90
N LEU A 11 -6.92 23.26 -24.40
CA LEU A 11 -6.64 22.12 -25.27
C LEU A 11 -7.75 22.04 -26.31
N ASP A 12 -7.37 21.96 -27.58
CA ASP A 12 -8.32 21.70 -28.64
C ASP A 12 -8.99 20.35 -28.34
N HIS A 13 -10.29 20.24 -28.56
CA HIS A 13 -11.05 19.01 -28.28
C HIS A 13 -10.46 17.83 -29.05
N ALA A 14 -9.95 18.07 -30.26
CA ALA A 14 -9.26 17.06 -31.06
C ALA A 14 -7.93 16.58 -30.43
N GLU A 15 -7.18 17.48 -29.78
CA GLU A 15 -5.95 17.12 -29.08
C GLU A 15 -6.24 16.28 -27.82
N PHE A 16 -7.29 16.65 -27.08
CA PHE A 16 -7.74 15.88 -25.93
C PHE A 16 -8.17 14.46 -26.35
N ASP A 17 -9.02 14.35 -27.37
CA ASP A 17 -9.50 13.05 -27.87
C ASP A 17 -8.34 12.17 -28.36
N ALA A 18 -7.36 12.76 -29.06
CA ALA A 18 -6.18 12.05 -29.52
C ALA A 18 -5.32 11.51 -28.35
N ILE A 19 -5.17 12.28 -27.26
CA ILE A 19 -4.45 11.84 -26.05
C ILE A 19 -5.18 10.67 -25.39
N ILE A 20 -6.52 10.76 -25.25
CA ILE A 20 -7.32 9.71 -24.63
C ILE A 20 -7.23 8.41 -25.44
N VAL A 21 -7.44 8.47 -26.76
CA VAL A 21 -7.33 7.29 -27.64
C VAL A 21 -5.94 6.69 -27.56
N LYS A 22 -4.88 7.50 -27.64
CA LYS A 22 -3.50 7.03 -27.53
C LYS A 22 -3.23 6.32 -26.21
N ARG A 23 -3.80 6.81 -25.10
CA ARG A 23 -3.65 6.17 -23.80
C ARG A 23 -4.44 4.88 -23.69
N LEU A 24 -5.68 4.84 -24.21
CA LEU A 24 -6.53 3.65 -24.17
C LEU A 24 -5.94 2.46 -24.94
N VAL A 25 -5.18 2.74 -26.02
CA VAL A 25 -4.57 1.69 -26.86
C VAL A 25 -3.10 1.42 -26.54
N SER A 26 -2.54 2.04 -25.51
CA SER A 26 -1.15 1.80 -25.14
C SER A 26 -0.98 0.43 -24.50
N GLU A 27 0.14 -0.23 -24.74
CA GLU A 27 0.41 -1.60 -24.24
C GLU A 27 0.42 -1.69 -22.71
N ASP A 28 0.77 -0.58 -22.06
CA ASP A 28 0.77 -0.42 -20.61
C ASP A 28 -0.55 0.14 -20.06
N PHE A 29 -1.60 0.24 -20.89
CA PHE A 29 -2.89 0.74 -20.42
C PHE A 29 -3.48 -0.21 -19.36
N GLY A 30 -3.78 0.34 -18.18
CA GLY A 30 -4.25 -0.44 -17.04
C GLY A 30 -3.19 -1.34 -16.40
N GLN A 31 -1.95 -1.34 -16.90
CA GLN A 31 -0.85 -2.05 -16.24
C GLN A 31 -0.38 -1.26 -15.01
N PRO A 32 0.06 -1.93 -13.95
CA PRO A 32 0.72 -1.27 -12.83
C PRO A 32 1.93 -0.47 -13.33
N ALA A 33 2.13 0.73 -12.79
CA ALA A 33 3.23 1.61 -13.20
C ALA A 33 4.61 1.08 -12.80
N LEU A 34 4.66 0.17 -11.82
CA LEU A 34 5.87 -0.43 -11.27
C LEU A 34 5.77 -1.95 -11.34
N ASP A 35 6.89 -2.65 -11.16
CA ASP A 35 6.94 -4.09 -11.25
C ASP A 35 6.34 -4.79 -10.01
N TYR A 36 6.16 -6.10 -10.14
CA TYR A 36 5.68 -6.96 -9.07
C TYR A 36 6.54 -6.86 -7.80
N GLU A 37 7.87 -6.82 -7.95
CA GLU A 37 8.80 -6.77 -6.82
C GLU A 37 8.64 -5.50 -5.99
N HIS A 38 8.40 -4.35 -6.64
CA HIS A 38 8.10 -3.10 -5.94
C HIS A 38 6.88 -3.24 -5.04
N TYR A 39 5.77 -3.75 -5.55
CA TYR A 39 4.53 -3.88 -4.78
C TYR A 39 4.64 -4.93 -3.68
N ARG A 40 5.31 -6.05 -3.95
CA ARG A 40 5.63 -7.07 -2.95
C ARG A 40 6.46 -6.50 -1.80
N ASN A 41 7.53 -5.77 -2.11
CA ASN A 41 8.37 -5.13 -1.09
C ASN A 41 7.59 -4.09 -0.28
N LYS A 42 6.68 -3.35 -0.92
CA LYS A 42 5.81 -2.41 -0.23
C LYS A 42 4.85 -3.11 0.73
N ALA A 43 4.24 -4.23 0.32
CA ALA A 43 3.39 -5.03 1.19
C ALA A 43 4.18 -5.54 2.42
N PHE A 44 5.41 -6.02 2.22
CA PHE A 44 6.26 -6.51 3.30
C PHE A 44 6.58 -5.39 4.30
N ASN A 45 6.98 -4.22 3.79
CA ASN A 45 7.23 -3.04 4.63
C ASN A 45 5.99 -2.62 5.44
N GLN A 46 4.78 -2.76 4.88
CA GLN A 46 3.53 -2.46 5.59
C GLN A 46 3.26 -3.45 6.72
N ILE A 47 3.45 -4.75 6.47
CA ILE A 47 3.30 -5.80 7.48
C ILE A 47 4.31 -5.58 8.62
N GLU A 48 5.60 -5.43 8.29
CA GLU A 48 6.65 -5.18 9.29
C GLU A 48 6.39 -3.92 10.11
N SER A 49 5.96 -2.84 9.46
CA SER A 49 5.67 -1.57 10.14
C SER A 49 4.49 -1.71 11.10
N ALA A 50 3.45 -2.46 10.71
CA ALA A 50 2.32 -2.73 11.59
C ALA A 50 2.74 -3.59 12.79
N ILE A 51 3.56 -4.63 12.58
CA ILE A 51 4.11 -5.45 13.67
C ILE A 51 4.97 -4.62 14.64
N LYS A 52 5.80 -3.71 14.12
CA LYS A 52 6.56 -2.77 14.96
C LYS A 52 5.63 -1.87 15.79
N ARG A 53 4.52 -1.41 15.22
CA ARG A 53 3.51 -0.62 15.94
C ARG A 53 2.80 -1.42 17.04
N ILE A 54 2.59 -2.73 16.86
CA ILE A 54 2.08 -3.60 17.94
C ILE A 54 3.03 -3.55 19.15
N ARG A 55 4.34 -3.68 18.90
CA ARG A 55 5.38 -3.69 19.94
C ARG A 55 5.58 -2.33 20.61
N SER A 56 5.28 -1.23 19.92
CA SER A 56 5.49 0.12 20.43
C SER A 56 4.20 0.82 20.88
N ALA A 57 3.07 0.11 20.91
CA ALA A 57 1.78 0.71 21.21
C ALA A 57 1.73 1.15 22.68
N THR A 58 1.50 2.44 22.93
CA THR A 58 1.40 2.98 24.30
C THR A 58 -0.03 3.04 24.81
N SER A 59 -1.01 2.79 23.93
CA SER A 59 -2.44 2.76 24.26
C SER A 59 -3.12 1.51 23.73
N GLN A 60 -4.19 1.08 24.40
CA GLN A 60 -5.00 -0.06 23.96
C GLN A 60 -5.61 0.17 22.56
N HIS A 61 -5.95 1.42 22.24
CA HIS A 61 -6.48 1.78 20.94
C HIS A 61 -5.44 1.58 19.84
N ASP A 62 -4.22 2.08 20.02
CA ASP A 62 -3.12 1.92 19.06
C ASP A 62 -2.73 0.45 18.90
N PHE A 63 -2.73 -0.29 20.01
CA PHE A 63 -2.44 -1.73 20.01
C PHE A 63 -3.45 -2.51 19.17
N SER A 64 -4.75 -2.34 19.45
CA SER A 64 -5.81 -3.02 18.68
C SER A 64 -5.83 -2.62 17.20
N THR A 65 -5.56 -1.35 16.92
CA THR A 65 -5.46 -0.83 15.54
C THR A 65 -4.27 -1.42 14.80
N ALA A 66 -3.11 -1.53 15.44
CA ALA A 66 -1.92 -2.10 14.83
C ALA A 66 -2.08 -3.59 14.50
N ILE A 67 -2.75 -4.36 15.37
CA ILE A 67 -3.08 -5.77 15.10
C ILE A 67 -4.02 -5.88 13.90
N ALA A 68 -5.09 -5.08 13.87
CA ALA A 68 -6.03 -5.09 12.76
C ALA A 68 -5.35 -4.71 11.43
N GLN A 69 -4.47 -3.70 11.45
CA GLN A 69 -3.67 -3.30 10.28
C GLN A 69 -2.75 -4.42 9.82
N ALA A 70 -2.03 -5.08 10.73
CA ALA A 70 -1.11 -6.15 10.38
C ALA A 70 -1.85 -7.31 9.70
N ASN A 71 -2.99 -7.75 10.25
CA ASN A 71 -3.81 -8.79 9.64
C ASN A 71 -4.34 -8.37 8.26
N ALA A 72 -4.86 -7.15 8.12
CA ALA A 72 -5.35 -6.64 6.85
C ALA A 72 -4.25 -6.57 5.77
N PHE A 73 -3.02 -6.20 6.14
CA PHE A 73 -1.90 -6.20 5.20
C PHE A 73 -1.46 -7.60 4.80
N ILE A 74 -1.49 -8.57 5.72
CA ILE A 74 -1.21 -9.97 5.40
C ILE A 74 -2.26 -10.52 4.43
N ASP A 75 -3.55 -10.29 4.71
CA ASP A 75 -4.64 -10.75 3.85
C ASP A 75 -4.53 -10.12 2.45
N ALA A 76 -4.32 -8.80 2.38
CA ALA A 76 -4.10 -8.12 1.10
C ALA A 76 -2.87 -8.66 0.36
N ALA A 77 -1.76 -8.90 1.06
CA ALA A 77 -0.56 -9.47 0.45
C ALA A 77 -0.80 -10.87 -0.12
N GLN A 78 -1.65 -11.67 0.53
CA GLN A 78 -2.05 -12.98 0.02
C GLN A 78 -2.99 -12.86 -1.19
N ASP A 79 -3.99 -11.97 -1.13
CA ASP A 79 -4.96 -11.76 -2.20
C ASP A 79 -4.30 -11.27 -3.51
N TYR A 80 -3.22 -10.48 -3.39
CA TYR A 80 -2.40 -10.05 -4.52
C TYR A 80 -1.25 -11.02 -4.87
N GLU A 81 -1.23 -12.21 -4.27
CA GLU A 81 -0.22 -13.25 -4.52
C GLU A 81 1.23 -12.77 -4.27
N PHE A 82 1.43 -11.81 -3.37
CA PHE A 82 2.75 -11.36 -2.92
C PHE A 82 3.38 -12.32 -1.90
N ILE A 83 2.54 -13.05 -1.18
CA ILE A 83 2.92 -14.12 -0.24
C ILE A 83 2.10 -15.38 -0.51
N ASP A 84 2.65 -16.52 -0.13
CA ASP A 84 1.93 -17.79 -0.10
C ASP A 84 1.36 -18.09 1.31
N LEU A 85 0.73 -19.26 1.45
CA LEU A 85 0.15 -19.68 2.72
C LEU A 85 1.21 -19.94 3.81
N ALA A 86 2.41 -20.38 3.43
CA ALA A 86 3.49 -20.64 4.38
C ALA A 86 4.04 -19.31 4.93
N ASP A 87 4.22 -18.32 4.07
CA ASP A 87 4.61 -16.97 4.45
C ASP A 87 3.54 -16.28 5.31
N LYS A 88 2.26 -16.46 4.98
CA LYS A 88 1.16 -16.00 5.85
C LYS A 88 1.26 -16.58 7.26
N SER A 89 1.53 -17.89 7.38
CA SER A 89 1.70 -18.51 8.70
C SER A 89 2.84 -17.87 9.50
N LYS A 90 3.98 -17.60 8.85
CA LYS A 90 5.13 -16.95 9.52
C LYS A 90 4.76 -15.54 10.03
N TRP A 91 4.08 -14.75 9.20
CA TRP A 91 3.66 -13.41 9.61
C TRP A 91 2.65 -13.43 10.76
N LEU A 92 1.74 -14.39 10.79
CA LEU A 92 0.81 -14.59 11.90
C LEU A 92 1.55 -14.97 13.20
N ASP A 93 2.59 -15.80 13.11
CA ASP A 93 3.44 -16.14 14.24
C ASP A 93 4.20 -14.89 14.77
N GLU A 94 4.66 -14.02 13.88
CA GLU A 94 5.29 -12.75 14.26
C GLU A 94 4.33 -11.78 14.95
N ILE A 95 3.08 -11.69 14.49
CA ILE A 95 2.02 -10.95 15.19
C ILE A 95 1.81 -11.54 16.58
N ALA A 96 1.67 -12.86 16.69
CA ALA A 96 1.46 -13.54 17.97
C ALA A 96 2.63 -13.33 18.93
N ALA A 97 3.87 -13.28 18.42
CA ALA A 97 5.05 -12.94 19.21
C ALA A 97 5.02 -11.48 19.67
N ALA A 98 4.73 -10.53 18.77
CA ALA A 98 4.64 -9.11 19.10
C ALA A 98 3.56 -8.81 20.14
N VAL A 99 2.38 -9.43 19.99
CA VAL A 99 1.28 -9.36 20.96
C VAL A 99 1.72 -9.88 22.33
N ARG A 100 2.37 -11.05 22.37
CA ARG A 100 2.86 -11.63 23.63
C ARG A 100 3.83 -10.71 24.35
N VAL A 101 4.83 -10.18 23.65
CA VAL A 101 5.80 -9.22 24.22
C VAL A 101 5.07 -8.02 24.83
N GLN A 102 4.10 -7.46 24.12
CA GLN A 102 3.38 -6.28 24.59
C GLN A 102 2.47 -6.56 25.79
N THR A 103 1.87 -7.75 25.86
CA THR A 103 0.94 -8.13 26.94
C THR A 103 1.62 -8.67 28.19
N LEU A 104 2.73 -9.40 28.03
CA LEU A 104 3.40 -10.12 29.12
C LEU A 104 4.69 -9.43 29.59
N GLY A 105 5.23 -8.50 28.79
CA GLY A 105 6.51 -7.83 29.08
C GLY A 105 7.74 -8.73 28.90
N ASP A 106 7.55 -9.97 28.45
CA ASP A 106 8.64 -10.92 28.20
C ASP A 106 9.49 -10.43 27.03
N SER A 107 10.66 -9.91 27.36
CA SER A 107 11.75 -9.67 26.42
C SER A 107 12.43 -11.02 26.18
N VAL A 108 12.26 -11.60 24.99
CA VAL A 108 13.03 -12.79 24.56
C VAL A 108 14.47 -12.39 24.30
#